data_AF-A0A6C0U572-F1
#
_entry.id   AF-A0A6C0U572-F1
#
_cell.length_a   1.000
_cell.length_b   1.000
_cell.length_c   1.000
_cell.angle_alpha   90.00
_cell.angle_beta   90.00
_cell.angle_gamma   90.00
#
_symmetry.space_group_name_H-M   'P 1'
#
loop_
_entity.id
_entity.type
_entity.pdbx_description
1 polymer ?
#
loop_
_entity_poly.entity_id
_entity_poly.type
_entity_poly.pdbx_seq_one_letter_code
_entity_poly.pdbx_strand_id
1 'polypeptide(L)'
;MAEKDAYASWQSSAQEVERIAKDRSLPSWQKAHLVGAAYTTVVLDSLRSKHRHKIFNRIVQVNAILQCYTVNSFDDYQRMDEADLQEIVSLFRAMGPSN
;
A
#
# COMPACT_ATOMS: atom_id res chain seq x y z
N MET A 1 9.03 24.07 -0.22
CA MET A 1 7.75 23.68 -0.87
C MET A 1 7.70 22.19 -1.15
N ALA A 2 8.62 21.64 -1.98
CA ALA A 2 8.62 20.22 -2.35
C ALA A 2 8.56 19.21 -1.18
N GLU A 3 9.28 19.44 -0.07
CA GLU A 3 9.16 18.56 1.12
C GLU A 3 7.73 18.56 1.67
N LYS A 4 7.11 19.74 1.86
CA LYS A 4 5.73 19.87 2.37
C LYS A 4 4.73 19.16 1.48
N ASP A 5 4.87 19.31 0.15
CA ASP A 5 3.98 18.69 -0.82
C ASP A 5 4.13 17.16 -0.84
N ALA A 6 5.35 16.64 -0.68
CA ALA A 6 5.59 15.21 -0.55
C ALA A 6 5.02 14.61 0.74
N TYR A 7 5.14 15.29 1.88
CA TYR A 7 4.49 14.84 3.12
C TYR A 7 2.96 14.93 3.04
N ALA A 8 2.41 15.95 2.38
CA ALA A 8 0.97 16.05 2.15
C ALA A 8 0.46 14.91 1.24
N SER A 9 1.18 14.61 0.16
CA SER A 9 0.89 13.47 -0.73
C SER A 9 0.98 12.13 0.00
N TRP A 10 2.01 11.93 0.81
CA TRP A 10 2.16 10.71 1.62
C TRP A 10 1.03 10.56 2.66
N GLN A 11 0.67 11.65 3.34
CA GLN A 11 -0.45 11.67 4.28
C GLN A 11 -1.78 11.34 3.60
N SER A 12 -2.04 11.94 2.43
CA SER A 12 -3.25 11.69 1.64
C SER A 12 -3.34 10.22 1.21
N SER A 13 -2.22 9.63 0.79
CA SER A 13 -2.16 8.22 0.40
C SER A 13 -2.43 7.30 1.58
N ALA A 14 -1.86 7.60 2.76
CA ALA A 14 -2.10 6.85 3.98
C ALA A 14 -3.57 6.91 4.44
N GLN A 15 -4.21 8.09 4.31
CA GLN A 15 -5.64 8.26 4.61
C GLN A 15 -6.52 7.45 3.65
N GLU A 16 -6.17 7.44 2.37
CA GLU A 16 -6.90 6.68 1.36
C GLU A 16 -6.77 5.17 1.59
N VAL A 17 -5.58 4.67 1.92
CA VAL A 17 -5.37 3.27 2.31
C VAL A 17 -6.20 2.92 3.55
N GLU A 18 -6.24 3.78 4.56
CA GLU A 18 -7.04 3.53 5.76
C GLU A 18 -8.55 3.51 5.45
N ARG A 19 -9.02 4.37 4.53
CA ARG A 19 -10.39 4.39 4.04
C ARG A 19 -10.75 3.07 3.35
N ILE A 20 -9.93 2.61 2.41
CA ILE A 20 -10.12 1.35 1.67
C ILE A 20 -10.10 0.15 2.63
N ALA A 21 -9.14 0.11 3.54
CA ALA A 21 -8.99 -1.01 4.48
C ALA A 21 -10.21 -1.18 5.39
N LYS A 22 -10.80 -0.05 5.85
CA LYS A 22 -11.98 -0.02 6.71
C LYS A 22 -13.31 -0.24 5.97
N ASP A 23 -13.33 -0.15 4.64
CA ASP A 23 -14.55 -0.32 3.86
C ASP A 23 -15.08 -1.76 4.01
N ARG A 24 -16.27 -1.93 4.57
CA ARG A 24 -16.86 -3.25 4.82
C ARG A 24 -17.59 -3.82 3.60
N SER A 25 -17.81 -3.00 2.58
CA SER A 25 -18.45 -3.42 1.33
C SER A 25 -17.48 -4.09 0.37
N LEU A 26 -16.18 -3.87 0.56
CA LEU A 26 -15.13 -4.43 -0.29
C LEU A 26 -14.65 -5.80 0.25
N PRO A 27 -14.55 -6.82 -0.61
CA PRO A 27 -13.85 -8.05 -0.28
C PRO A 27 -12.33 -7.80 -0.17
N SER A 28 -11.63 -8.67 0.56
CA SER A 28 -10.20 -8.51 0.87
C SER A 28 -9.31 -8.44 -0.38
N TRP A 29 -9.63 -9.22 -1.42
CA TRP A 29 -8.87 -9.19 -2.67
C TRP A 29 -8.94 -7.83 -3.36
N GLN A 30 -10.11 -7.19 -3.35
CA GLN A 30 -10.31 -5.88 -3.95
C GLN A 30 -9.62 -4.79 -3.11
N LYS A 31 -9.64 -4.93 -1.77
CA LYS A 31 -8.88 -4.06 -0.88
C LYS A 31 -7.39 -4.12 -1.17
N ALA A 32 -6.81 -5.33 -1.23
CA ALA A 32 -5.39 -5.54 -1.46
C ALA A 32 -4.90 -4.88 -2.76
N HIS A 33 -5.69 -4.96 -3.83
CA HIS A 33 -5.41 -4.23 -5.07
C HIS A 33 -5.48 -2.71 -4.91
N LEU A 34 -6.59 -2.19 -4.35
CA LEU A 34 -6.84 -0.75 -4.26
C LEU A 34 -5.86 -0.04 -3.34
N VAL A 35 -5.44 -0.66 -2.23
CA VAL A 35 -4.44 -0.05 -1.33
C VAL A 35 -3.07 0.09 -2.00
N GLY A 36 -2.72 -0.83 -2.91
CA GLY A 36 -1.51 -0.73 -3.72
C GLY A 36 -1.58 0.45 -4.69
N ALA A 37 -2.71 0.63 -5.37
CA ALA A 37 -2.94 1.75 -6.28
C ALA A 37 -2.82 3.11 -5.57
N ALA A 38 -3.29 3.22 -4.32
CA ALA A 38 -3.23 4.46 -3.54
C ALA A 38 -1.80 5.00 -3.35
N TYR A 39 -0.78 4.13 -3.28
CA TYR A 39 0.61 4.54 -3.08
C TYR A 39 1.38 4.87 -4.38
N THR A 40 0.80 4.61 -5.56
CA THR A 40 1.45 4.90 -6.86
C THR A 40 1.66 6.38 -7.14
N THR A 41 0.94 7.26 -6.43
CA THR A 41 0.95 8.71 -6.64
C THR A 41 1.87 9.47 -5.67
N VAL A 42 2.56 8.76 -4.77
CA VAL A 42 3.41 9.40 -3.76
C VAL A 42 4.69 9.95 -4.37
N VAL A 43 4.97 11.23 -4.14
CA VAL A 43 6.23 11.88 -4.53
C VAL A 43 7.33 11.50 -3.51
N LEU A 44 8.03 10.39 -3.77
CA LEU A 44 9.03 9.87 -2.84
C LEU A 44 10.28 10.74 -2.72
N ASP A 45 10.71 11.41 -3.79
CA ASP A 45 12.03 12.05 -3.87
C ASP A 45 12.28 13.12 -2.81
N SER A 46 11.22 13.84 -2.43
CA SER A 46 11.30 14.91 -1.43
C SER A 46 11.03 14.44 0.01
N LEU A 47 10.76 13.14 0.23
CA LEU A 47 10.69 12.57 1.57
C LEU A 47 12.10 12.34 2.13
N ARG A 48 12.25 12.43 3.45
CA ARG A 48 13.51 12.08 4.12
C ARG A 48 13.88 10.62 3.89
N SER A 49 15.18 10.31 3.82
CA SER A 49 15.70 8.96 3.54
C SER A 49 15.08 7.87 4.43
N LYS A 50 14.89 8.14 5.72
CA LYS A 50 14.26 7.19 6.67
C LYS A 50 12.81 6.84 6.30
N HIS A 51 12.04 7.80 5.78
CA HIS A 51 10.64 7.59 5.39
C HIS A 51 10.55 6.87 4.05
N ARG A 52 11.42 7.20 3.10
CA ARG A 52 11.55 6.42 1.85
C ARG A 52 11.90 4.96 2.13
N HIS A 53 12.90 4.71 2.99
CA HIS A 53 13.27 3.36 3.39
C HIS A 53 12.11 2.60 4.03
N LYS A 54 11.31 3.26 4.89
CA LYS A 54 10.10 2.67 5.46
C LYS A 54 9.14 2.19 4.37
N ILE A 55 8.85 3.03 3.37
CA ILE A 55 7.95 2.70 2.26
C ILE A 55 8.55 1.55 1.43
N PHE A 56 9.81 1.66 1.00
CA PHE A 56 10.47 0.64 0.20
C PHE A 56 10.55 -0.72 0.90
N ASN A 57 10.87 -0.77 2.20
CA ASN A 57 10.91 -2.02 2.95
C ASN A 57 9.56 -2.74 2.95
N ARG A 58 8.45 -2.00 3.03
CA ARG A 58 7.10 -2.58 2.97
C ARG A 58 6.76 -3.02 1.55
N ILE A 59 7.16 -2.28 0.51
CA ILE A 59 6.96 -2.69 -0.89
C ILE A 59 7.70 -4.01 -1.17
N VAL A 60 8.92 -4.17 -0.67
CA VAL A 60 9.66 -5.43 -0.81
C VAL A 60 8.91 -6.59 -0.15
N GLN A 61 8.31 -6.38 1.03
CA GLN A 61 7.51 -7.40 1.70
C GLN A 61 6.24 -7.77 0.93
N VAL A 62 5.53 -6.76 0.39
CA VAL A 62 4.37 -6.98 -0.48
C VAL A 62 4.77 -7.76 -1.74
N ASN A 63 5.89 -7.40 -2.38
CA ASN A 63 6.38 -8.10 -3.56
C ASN A 63 6.74 -9.56 -3.27
N ALA A 64 7.28 -9.86 -2.08
CA ALA A 64 7.58 -11.24 -1.69
C ALA A 64 6.30 -12.09 -1.61
N ILE A 65 5.20 -11.53 -1.09
CA ILE A 65 3.89 -12.19 -1.08
C ILE A 65 3.38 -12.38 -2.51
N LEU A 66 3.37 -11.30 -3.31
CA LEU A 66 2.87 -11.34 -4.68
C LEU A 66 3.64 -12.32 -5.58
N GLN A 67 4.94 -12.54 -5.34
CA GLN A 67 5.75 -13.50 -6.09
C GLN A 67 5.31 -14.96 -5.91
N CYS A 68 4.61 -15.30 -4.82
CA CYS A 68 4.00 -16.62 -4.64
C CYS A 68 2.83 -16.84 -5.60
N TYR A 69 2.35 -15.79 -6.26
CA TYR A 69 1.18 -15.78 -7.13
C TYR A 69 1.58 -15.32 -8.52
N THR A 70 0.98 -15.89 -9.57
CA THR A 70 1.14 -15.37 -10.93
C THR A 70 0.17 -14.20 -11.14
N VAL A 71 0.46 -13.06 -10.53
CA VAL A 71 -0.40 -11.86 -10.59
C VAL A 71 -0.12 -11.08 -11.88
N ASN A 72 -0.96 -11.27 -12.89
CA ASN A 72 -0.88 -10.56 -14.17
C ASN A 72 -2.02 -9.55 -14.35
N SER A 73 -3.07 -9.66 -13.54
CA SER A 73 -4.30 -8.90 -13.68
C SER A 73 -4.98 -8.64 -12.33
N PHE A 74 -6.00 -7.79 -12.34
CA PHE A 74 -6.85 -7.50 -11.19
C PHE A 74 -7.53 -8.77 -10.65
N ASP A 75 -8.01 -9.65 -11.53
CA ASP A 75 -8.75 -10.84 -11.15
C ASP A 75 -7.87 -11.91 -10.48
N ASP A 76 -6.55 -11.86 -10.67
CA ASP A 76 -5.63 -12.82 -10.05
C ASP A 76 -5.58 -12.68 -8.52
N TYR A 77 -5.90 -11.50 -7.99
CA TYR A 77 -6.03 -11.28 -6.55
C TYR A 77 -7.14 -12.14 -5.92
N GLN A 78 -8.17 -12.52 -6.68
CA GLN A 78 -9.26 -13.37 -6.18
C GLN A 78 -8.81 -14.79 -5.84
N ARG A 79 -7.65 -15.21 -6.39
CA ARG A 79 -7.08 -16.55 -6.18
C ARG A 79 -6.07 -16.58 -5.03
N MET A 80 -5.79 -15.43 -4.42
CA MET A 80 -4.85 -15.34 -3.32
C MET A 80 -5.48 -15.81 -2.02
N ASP A 81 -4.66 -16.36 -1.14
CA ASP A 81 -5.11 -16.74 0.19
C ASP A 81 -5.54 -15.51 0.99
N GLU A 82 -6.63 -15.64 1.74
CA GLU A 82 -7.19 -14.56 2.55
C GLU A 82 -6.19 -13.98 3.54
N ALA A 83 -5.31 -14.82 4.11
CA ALA A 83 -4.25 -14.39 5.02
C ALA A 83 -3.24 -13.46 4.31
N ASP A 84 -2.84 -13.80 3.09
CA ASP A 84 -1.90 -13.00 2.30
C ASP A 84 -2.53 -11.68 1.83
N LEU A 85 -3.81 -11.71 1.46
CA LEU A 85 -4.58 -10.50 1.14
C LEU A 85 -4.64 -9.54 2.34
N GLN A 86 -4.88 -10.07 3.54
CA GLN A 86 -4.91 -9.28 4.78
C GLN A 86 -3.52 -8.74 5.13
N GLU A 87 -2.46 -9.53 4.93
CA GLU A 87 -1.09 -9.08 5.16
C GLU A 87 -0.69 -7.97 4.20
N ILE A 88 -1.05 -8.05 2.92
CA ILE A 88 -0.83 -6.96 1.96
C ILE A 88 -1.49 -5.67 2.46
N VAL A 89 -2.76 -5.73 2.87
CA VAL A 89 -3.48 -4.56 3.41
C VAL A 89 -2.79 -4.02 4.66
N SER A 90 -2.35 -4.89 5.56
CA SER A 90 -1.60 -4.52 6.77
C SER A 90 -0.28 -3.80 6.44
N LEU A 91 0.49 -4.32 5.49
CA LEU A 91 1.76 -3.76 5.04
C LEU A 91 1.59 -2.35 4.45
N PHE A 92 0.57 -2.14 3.62
CA PHE A 92 0.26 -0.82 3.07
C PHE A 92 -0.20 0.17 4.14
N ARG A 93 -1.01 -0.25 5.13
CA ARG A 93 -1.36 0.61 6.28
C ARG A 93 -0.12 1.02 7.07
N ALA A 94 0.83 0.10 7.24
CA ALA A 94 2.07 0.35 7.95
C ALA A 94 3.04 1.29 7.19
N MET A 95 2.81 1.58 5.90
CA MET A 95 3.59 2.55 5.12
C MET A 95 3.27 4.01 5.47
N GLY A 96 2.14 4.29 6.13
CA GLY A 96 1.74 5.65 6.49
C GLY A 96 2.77 6.34 7.41
N PRO A 97 2.74 7.67 7.54
CA PRO A 97 3.57 8.36 8.51
C PRO A 97 3.30 7.81 9.91
N SER A 98 4.37 7.51 10.66
CA SER A 98 4.22 7.17 12.08
C SER A 98 3.80 8.43 12.82
N ASN A 99 2.75 8.35 13.65
CA ASN A 99 2.56 9.34 14.73
C ASN A 99 3.76 9.31 15.68
#